data_AF-A0A1X0N8M9-F1
#
_entry.id   AF-A0A1X0N8M9-F1
#
_cell.length_a   1.000
_cell.length_b   1.000
_cell.length_c   1.000
_cell.angle_alpha   90.00
_cell.angle_beta   90.00
_cell.angle_gamma   90.00
#
_symmetry.space_group_name_H-M   'P 1'
#
loop_
_entity.id
_entity.type
_entity.pdbx_description
1 polymer ?
#
loop_
_entity_poly.entity_id
_entity_poly.type
_entity_poly.pdbx_seq_one_letter_code
_entity_poly.pdbx_strand_id
1 'polypeptide(L)'
;MSKLKEYRRLEQQLNTQLERLEALGNDKRLLEEVAFEKKLQILLDRYRIKKDELVNLLGLSLGCTGNSVGEERTSCTMNGRQSRKSGKSRC
;
A
#
# COMPACT_ATOMS: atom_id res chain seq x y z
N MET A 1 11.91 34.53 19.67
CA MET A 1 12.79 33.33 19.52
C MET A 1 13.99 33.74 18.69
N SER A 2 15.21 33.30 19.01
CA SER A 2 16.39 33.67 18.22
C SER A 2 16.36 32.95 16.87
N LYS A 3 16.57 33.68 15.77
CA LYS A 3 16.63 33.16 14.39
C LYS A 3 17.56 31.95 14.26
N LEU A 4 18.67 31.94 15.00
CA LEU A 4 19.61 30.81 15.03
C LEU A 4 18.98 29.50 15.53
N LYS A 5 18.02 29.57 16.47
CA LYS A 5 17.31 28.37 16.95
C LYS A 5 16.31 27.85 15.92
N GLU A 6 15.76 28.73 15.08
CA GLU A 6 14.86 28.35 13.99
C GLU A 6 15.62 27.64 12.87
N TYR A 7 16.78 28.19 12.44
CA TYR A 7 17.63 27.53 11.45
C TYR A 7 18.10 26.14 11.90
N ARG A 8 18.53 25.99 13.16
CA ARG A 8 18.90 24.67 13.71
C ARG A 8 17.76 23.65 13.69
N ARG A 9 16.52 24.09 13.93
CA ARG A 9 15.34 23.20 13.84
C ARG A 9 15.03 22.80 12.39
N LEU A 10 15.18 23.73 11.46
CA LEU A 10 14.96 23.47 10.03
C LEU A 10 16.00 22.50 9.46
N GLU A 11 17.27 22.63 9.84
CA GLU A 11 18.33 21.67 9.46
C GLU A 11 18.03 20.25 9.97
N GLN A 12 17.55 20.12 11.22
CA GLN A 12 17.13 18.83 11.77
C GLN A 12 15.96 18.22 11.01
N GLN A 13 14.97 19.05 10.63
CA GLN A 13 13.82 18.59 9.83
C GLN A 13 14.25 18.16 8.42
N LEU A 14 15.16 18.90 7.79
CA LEU A 14 15.71 18.55 6.48
C LEU A 14 16.44 17.20 6.53
N ASN A 15 17.32 17.00 7.50
CA ASN A 15 18.04 15.73 7.66
C ASN A 15 17.06 14.56 7.84
N THR A 16 16.03 14.74 8.67
CA THR A 16 15.00 13.71 8.88
C THR A 16 14.25 13.36 7.58
N GLN A 17 13.97 14.36 6.73
CA GLN A 17 13.31 14.15 5.44
C GLN A 17 14.24 13.44 4.44
N LEU A 18 15.51 13.81 4.41
CA LEU A 18 16.51 13.15 3.57
C LEU A 18 16.69 11.69 3.94
N GLU A 19 16.81 11.36 5.24
CA GLU A 19 16.89 9.98 5.71
C GLU A 19 15.64 9.15 5.30
N ARG A 20 14.44 9.74 5.39
CA ARG A 20 13.21 9.07 4.92
C ARG A 20 13.23 8.83 3.41
N LEU A 21 13.73 9.79 2.62
CA LEU A 21 13.83 9.64 1.17
C LEU A 21 14.88 8.60 0.78
N GLU A 22 16.02 8.55 1.47
CA GLU A 22 17.04 7.52 1.27
C GLU A 22 16.53 6.12 1.64
N ALA A 23 15.72 6.00 2.70
CA ALA A 23 15.09 4.74 3.05
C ALA A 23 14.14 4.24 1.95
N LEU A 24 13.39 5.14 1.31
CA LEU A 24 12.48 4.80 0.20
C LEU A 24 13.22 4.58 -1.13
N GLY A 25 14.36 5.23 -1.34
CA GLY A 25 15.15 5.12 -2.58
C GLY A 25 16.07 3.91 -2.63
N ASN A 26 16.39 3.32 -1.46
CA ASN A 26 17.35 2.22 -1.33
C ASN A 26 16.68 0.86 -1.10
N ASP A 27 15.44 0.66 -1.55
CA ASP A 27 14.82 -0.67 -1.60
C ASP A 27 15.57 -1.56 -2.60
N LYS A 28 16.75 -2.05 -2.21
CA LYS A 28 17.66 -2.88 -3.03
C LYS A 28 16.93 -4.12 -3.55
N ARG A 29 16.02 -4.67 -2.74
CA ARG A 29 15.14 -5.78 -3.13
C ARG A 29 14.27 -5.41 -4.34
N LEU A 30 13.65 -4.23 -4.33
CA LEU A 30 12.83 -3.76 -5.44
C LEU A 30 13.68 -3.52 -6.71
N LEU A 31 14.86 -2.93 -6.56
CA LEU A 31 15.79 -2.75 -7.68
C LEU A 31 16.23 -4.08 -8.31
N GLU A 32 16.53 -5.07 -7.46
CA GLU A 32 16.89 -6.43 -7.87
C GLU A 32 15.72 -7.13 -8.58
N GLU A 33 14.51 -7.02 -8.04
CA GLU A 33 13.28 -7.58 -8.64
C GLU A 33 12.99 -6.96 -10.01
N VAL A 34 13.09 -5.63 -10.14
CA VAL A 34 12.91 -4.94 -11.42
C VAL A 34 14.00 -5.33 -12.43
N ALA A 35 15.26 -5.48 -11.99
CA ALA A 35 16.34 -5.93 -12.86
C ALA A 35 16.13 -7.38 -13.33
N PHE A 36 15.63 -8.26 -12.45
CA PHE A 36 15.24 -9.61 -12.78
C PHE A 36 14.11 -9.64 -13.82
N GLU A 37 13.04 -8.86 -13.59
CA GLU A 37 11.91 -8.79 -14.51
C GLU A 37 12.35 -8.33 -15.90
N LYS A 38 13.20 -7.29 -15.99
CA LYS A 38 13.74 -6.83 -17.28
C LYS A 38 14.52 -7.92 -18.01
N LYS A 39 15.38 -8.66 -17.30
CA LYS A 39 16.14 -9.78 -17.89
C LYS A 39 15.21 -10.88 -18.39
N LEU A 40 14.17 -11.20 -17.63
CA LEU A 40 13.16 -12.19 -18.02
C LEU A 40 12.38 -11.74 -19.25
N GLN A 41 11.93 -10.48 -19.28
CA GLN A 41 11.20 -9.94 -20.42
C GLN A 41 12.04 -9.97 -21.71
N ILE A 42 13.32 -9.55 -21.63
CA ILE A 42 14.25 -9.62 -22.77
C ILE A 42 14.41 -11.07 -23.27
N LEU A 43 14.47 -12.03 -22.35
CA LEU A 43 14.59 -13.44 -22.70
C LEU A 43 13.32 -13.96 -23.38
N LEU A 44 12.16 -13.64 -22.83
CA LEU A 44 10.85 -13.99 -23.40
C LEU A 44 10.65 -13.39 -24.81
N ASP A 45 11.04 -12.13 -24.99
CA ASP A 45 10.95 -11.44 -26.28
C ASP A 45 11.82 -12.12 -27.36
N ARG A 46 13.00 -12.64 -26.98
CA ARG A 46 13.88 -13.39 -27.90
C ARG A 46 13.24 -14.69 -28.37
N TYR A 47 12.57 -15.40 -27.48
CA TYR A 47 11.89 -16.66 -27.82
C TYR A 47 10.46 -16.46 -28.34
N ARG A 48 9.97 -15.21 -28.40
CA ARG A 48 8.60 -14.84 -28.78
C ARG A 48 7.54 -15.54 -27.92
N ILE A 49 7.87 -15.79 -26.64
CA ILE A 49 7.00 -16.46 -25.67
C ILE A 49 6.38 -15.39 -24.77
N LYS A 50 5.07 -15.46 -24.52
CA LYS A 50 4.40 -14.59 -23.55
C LYS A 50 4.56 -15.10 -22.12
N LYS A 51 4.46 -14.23 -21.11
CA LYS A 51 4.50 -14.64 -19.68
C LYS A 51 3.47 -15.75 -19.38
N ASP A 52 2.27 -15.66 -19.95
CA ASP A 52 1.22 -16.68 -19.77
C ASP A 52 1.61 -18.04 -20.36
N GLU A 53 2.28 -18.03 -21.51
CA GLU A 53 2.80 -19.24 -22.16
C GLU A 53 3.98 -19.82 -21.39
N LEU A 54 4.80 -18.99 -20.73
CA LEU A 54 5.87 -19.44 -19.84
C LEU A 54 5.30 -20.18 -18.62
N VAL A 55 4.23 -19.68 -18.01
CA VAL A 55 3.55 -20.35 -16.87
C VAL A 55 3.07 -21.74 -17.29
N ASN A 56 2.48 -21.83 -18.48
CA ASN A 56 2.04 -23.11 -19.06
C ASN A 56 3.22 -24.04 -19.39
N LEU A 57 4.31 -23.52 -19.96
CA LEU A 57 5.52 -24.28 -20.31
C LEU A 57 6.22 -24.87 -19.08
N LEU A 58 6.31 -24.09 -18.01
CA LEU A 58 6.92 -24.53 -16.76
C LEU A 58 5.99 -25.45 -15.95
N GLY A 59 4.77 -25.70 -16.42
CA GLY A 59 3.79 -26.53 -15.72
C GLY A 59 3.38 -25.96 -14.36
N LEU A 60 3.57 -24.65 -14.15
CA LEU A 60 3.07 -23.98 -12.95
C LEU A 60 1.56 -23.89 -13.07
N SER A 61 0.86 -24.91 -12.57
CA SER A 61 -0.52 -24.75 -12.16
C SER A 61 -0.53 -23.65 -11.10
N LEU A 62 -0.89 -22.43 -11.49
CA LEU A 62 -1.16 -21.33 -10.57
C LEU A 62 -2.44 -21.68 -9.82
N GLY A 63 -2.30 -22.55 -8.84
CA GLY A 63 -3.34 -22.91 -7.91
C GLY A 63 -3.76 -21.66 -7.16
N CYS A 64 -4.89 -21.10 -7.56
CA CYS A 64 -5.79 -20.34 -6.70
C CYS A 64 -5.26 -18.98 -6.20
N THR A 65 -5.33 -17.94 -7.03
CA THR A 65 -5.52 -16.55 -6.56
C THR A 65 -6.60 -15.82 -7.35
N GLY A 66 -7.75 -16.47 -7.49
CA GLY A 66 -9.00 -15.80 -7.83
C GLY A 66 -9.69 -15.30 -6.57
N ASN A 67 -9.22 -14.20 -5.97
CA ASN A 67 -10.07 -13.46 -5.03
C ASN A 67 -11.03 -12.60 -5.85
N SER A 68 -12.16 -13.23 -6.20
CA SER A 68 -13.38 -12.51 -6.54
C SER A 68 -13.79 -11.68 -5.33
N VAL A 69 -13.71 -10.35 -5.48
CA VAL A 69 -14.41 -9.43 -4.59
C VAL A 69 -15.90 -9.65 -4.83
N GLY A 70 -16.49 -10.51 -4.00
CA GLY A 70 -17.93 -10.66 -3.88
C GLY A 70 -18.46 -9.55 -2.98
N GLU A 71 -19.20 -8.62 -3.59
CA GLU A 71 -20.08 -7.69 -2.90
C GLU A 71 -21.05 -8.45 -2.00
N GLU A 72 -21.03 -8.14 -0.70
CA GLU A 72 -22.16 -8.42 0.18
C GLU A 72 -22.96 -7.14 0.44
N ARG A 73 -24.25 -7.32 0.22
CA ARG A 73 -25.32 -6.34 0.11
C ARG A 73 -25.58 -5.62 1.43
N THR A 74 -25.87 -4.33 1.26
CA THR A 74 -26.80 -3.52 2.06
C THR A 74 -27.85 -4.30 2.86
N SER A 75 -27.71 -4.27 4.19
CA SER A 75 -28.78 -4.31 5.20
C SER A 75 -28.09 -3.99 6.55
N CYS A 76 -28.51 -3.14 7.48
CA CYS A 76 -29.77 -2.48 7.76
C CYS A 76 -29.47 -1.11 8.41
N THR A 77 -30.32 -0.13 8.14
CA THR A 77 -30.47 1.10 8.92
C THR A 77 -30.84 0.77 10.37
N MET A 78 -30.05 1.24 11.35
CA MET A 78 -30.50 1.38 12.72
C MET A 78 -30.43 2.84 13.14
N ASN A 79 -31.55 3.53 12.96
CA ASN A 79 -31.81 4.82 13.56
C ASN A 79 -32.37 4.64 14.98
N GLY A 80 -31.77 5.37 15.93
CA GLY A 80 -32.51 6.08 16.99
C GLY A 80 -32.78 5.34 18.30
N ARG A 81 -32.04 5.72 19.37
CA ARG A 81 -32.60 5.95 20.72
C ARG A 81 -31.86 7.10 21.41
N GLN A 82 -32.32 8.34 21.19
CA GLN A 82 -32.09 9.43 22.14
C GLN A 82 -32.95 9.16 23.37
N SER A 83 -32.32 8.78 24.47
CA SER A 83 -32.98 8.69 25.78
C SER A 83 -33.05 10.09 26.38
N ARG A 84 -34.16 10.80 26.15
CA ARG A 84 -34.53 11.99 26.92
C ARG A 84 -35.20 11.49 28.20
N LYS A 85 -34.50 11.53 29.33
CA LYS A 85 -35.12 11.42 30.65
C LYS A 85 -35.86 12.73 30.94
N SER A 86 -37.15 12.75 30.63
CA SER A 86 -38.13 13.61 31.29
C SER A 86 -38.39 13.06 32.69
N GLY A 87 -38.32 13.91 33.72
CA GLY A 87 -38.68 13.53 35.07
C GLY A 87 -38.61 14.72 36.02
N LYS A 88 -39.76 15.38 36.18
CA LYS A 88 -40.01 16.60 36.94
C LYS A 88 -40.57 16.22 38.32
N SER A 89 -39.96 16.68 39.41
CA SER A 89 -40.59 16.81 40.74
C SER A 89 -39.85 17.91 41.51
N ARG A 90 -40.40 19.12 41.70
CA ARG A 90 -41.33 19.53 42.78
C ARG A 90 -40.92 18.99 44.16
N CYS A 91 -40.18 19.80 44.92
CA CYS A 91 -40.65 20.59 46.08
C CYS A 91 -39.57 21.61 46.45
#